data_AF-A0AA46AK84-F1
#
_entry.id   AF-A0AA46AK84-F1
#
_cell.length_a   1.000
_cell.length_b   1.000
_cell.length_c   1.000
_cell.angle_alpha   90.00
_cell.angle_beta   90.00
_cell.angle_gamma   90.00
#
_symmetry.space_group_name_H-M   'P 1'
#
loop_
_entity.id
_entity.type
_entity.pdbx_description
1 polymer ?
#
loop_
_entity_poly.entity_id
_entity_poly.type
_entity_poly.pdbx_seq_one_letter_code
_entity_poly.pdbx_strand_id
1 'polypeptide(L)'
;MTEQEKLEQQVAQASDAELVVLLLEGINTRLDEGIGAVTSGDHELLETAVAKIRAILGELLATLWGDSEVAIQSRQIYLYMNKLVTDAGNRRANEPLEEAKKVLKPLLDGWQHLVKHPELAEAPTSTQGPSVVAGMTYGKGTLNESVMNSGDRLGKG
;
A
#
# COMPACT_ATOMS: atom_id res chain seq x y z
N MET A 1 -13.47 -3.41 -26.78
CA MET A 1 -12.64 -2.96 -25.66
C MET A 1 -11.48 -3.93 -25.55
N THR A 2 -10.25 -3.47 -25.73
CA THR A 2 -9.05 -4.29 -25.50
C THR A 2 -8.76 -4.40 -24.01
N GLU A 3 -7.90 -5.34 -23.62
CA GLU A 3 -7.46 -5.48 -22.22
C GLU A 3 -6.69 -4.25 -21.73
N GLN A 4 -5.93 -3.62 -22.63
CA GLN A 4 -5.23 -2.36 -22.38
C GLN A 4 -6.19 -1.19 -22.14
N GLU A 5 -7.21 -1.00 -22.99
CA GLU A 5 -8.25 0.03 -22.81
C GLU A 5 -8.99 -0.12 -21.47
N LYS A 6 -9.18 -1.35 -21.00
CA LYS A 6 -9.78 -1.63 -19.68
C LYS A 6 -8.87 -1.17 -18.54
N LEU A 7 -7.58 -1.52 -18.60
CA LEU A 7 -6.59 -1.11 -17.61
C LEU A 7 -6.42 0.41 -17.55
N GLU A 8 -6.39 1.09 -18.70
CA GLU A 8 -6.32 2.55 -18.79
C GLU A 8 -7.51 3.22 -18.10
N GLN A 9 -8.73 2.70 -18.28
CA GLN A 9 -9.93 3.20 -17.58
C GLN A 9 -9.89 2.94 -16.07
N GLN A 10 -9.37 1.79 -15.63
CA GLN A 10 -9.22 1.47 -14.20
C GLN A 10 -8.21 2.42 -13.54
N VAL A 11 -7.04 2.62 -14.15
CA VAL A 11 -6.01 3.55 -13.66
C VAL A 11 -6.51 5.00 -13.60
N ALA A 12 -7.31 5.42 -14.58
CA ALA A 12 -7.85 6.79 -14.63
C ALA A 12 -8.91 7.11 -13.54
N GLN A 13 -9.44 6.10 -12.86
CA GLN A 13 -10.51 6.24 -11.84
C GLN A 13 -10.09 5.73 -10.45
N ALA A 14 -8.94 5.08 -10.34
CA ALA A 14 -8.45 4.48 -9.11
C ALA A 14 -8.00 5.53 -8.07
N SER A 15 -8.34 5.28 -6.81
CA SER A 15 -7.71 5.91 -5.65
C SER A 15 -6.26 5.44 -5.46
N ASP A 16 -5.48 6.15 -4.64
CA ASP A 16 -4.09 5.81 -4.33
C ASP A 16 -3.92 4.36 -3.83
N ALA A 17 -4.85 3.87 -3.01
CA ALA A 17 -4.85 2.48 -2.53
C ALA A 17 -5.17 1.46 -3.64
N GLU A 18 -6.09 1.79 -4.55
CA GLU A 18 -6.41 0.95 -5.72
C GLU A 18 -5.25 0.90 -6.71
N LEU A 19 -4.51 2.00 -6.90
CA LEU A 19 -3.29 2.01 -7.71
C LEU A 19 -2.23 1.06 -7.13
N VAL A 20 -2.05 1.03 -5.80
CA VAL A 20 -1.15 0.06 -5.15
C VAL A 20 -1.64 -1.39 -5.34
N VAL A 21 -2.95 -1.66 -5.22
CA VAL A 21 -3.51 -2.98 -5.52
C VAL A 21 -3.21 -3.40 -6.96
N LEU A 22 -3.44 -2.54 -7.95
CA LEU A 22 -3.16 -2.83 -9.37
C LEU A 22 -1.68 -3.15 -9.62
N LEU A 23 -0.76 -2.45 -8.95
CA LEU A 23 0.68 -2.75 -9.02
C LEU A 23 1.01 -4.12 -8.40
N LEU A 24 0.43 -4.46 -7.24
CA LEU A 24 0.65 -5.76 -6.58
C LEU A 24 0.03 -6.92 -7.36
N GLU A 25 -1.15 -6.75 -7.96
CA GLU A 25 -1.76 -7.70 -8.88
C GLU A 25 -0.89 -7.89 -10.13
N GLY A 26 -0.35 -6.80 -10.68
CA GLY A 26 0.62 -6.80 -11.78
C GLY A 26 1.93 -7.52 -11.44
N ILE A 27 2.37 -7.54 -10.18
CA ILE A 27 3.46 -8.43 -9.73
C ILE A 27 2.99 -9.88 -9.70
N ASN A 28 1.81 -10.18 -9.15
CA ASN A 28 1.34 -11.56 -9.02
C ASN A 28 1.22 -12.26 -10.39
N THR A 29 0.58 -11.63 -11.37
CA THR A 29 0.47 -12.15 -12.74
C THR A 29 1.84 -12.46 -13.34
N ARG A 30 2.87 -11.66 -13.02
CA ARG A 30 4.23 -11.84 -13.53
C ARG A 30 5.00 -12.93 -12.80
N LEU A 31 4.70 -13.18 -11.54
CA LEU A 31 5.21 -14.35 -10.84
C LEU A 31 4.64 -15.63 -11.47
N ASP A 32 3.35 -15.64 -11.83
CA ASP A 32 2.74 -16.73 -12.59
C ASP A 32 3.36 -16.90 -14.00
N GLU A 33 3.56 -15.80 -14.75
CA GLU A 33 4.31 -15.81 -16.03
C GLU A 33 5.71 -16.43 -15.86
N GLY A 34 6.47 -15.98 -14.86
CA GLY A 34 7.84 -16.45 -14.59
C GLY A 34 7.92 -17.93 -14.17
N ILE A 35 6.98 -18.42 -13.38
CA ILE A 35 6.90 -19.83 -12.98
C ILE A 35 6.58 -20.71 -14.19
N GLY A 36 5.67 -20.27 -15.06
CA GLY A 36 5.40 -20.93 -16.35
C GLY A 36 6.63 -20.93 -17.26
N ALA A 37 7.37 -19.83 -17.31
CA ALA A 37 8.57 -19.66 -18.12
C ALA A 37 9.72 -20.60 -17.69
N VAL A 38 10.02 -20.70 -16.39
CA VAL A 38 10.98 -21.69 -15.87
C VAL A 38 10.56 -23.11 -16.22
N THR A 39 9.27 -23.43 -16.06
CA THR A 39 8.73 -24.79 -16.28
C THR A 39 8.76 -25.19 -17.76
N SER A 40 8.60 -24.24 -18.68
CA SER A 40 8.68 -24.45 -20.14
C SER A 40 10.10 -24.32 -20.71
N GLY A 41 11.05 -23.79 -19.94
CA GLY A 41 12.40 -23.47 -20.40
C GLY A 41 12.49 -22.15 -21.20
N ASP A 42 11.45 -21.32 -21.19
CA ASP A 42 11.44 -20.02 -21.86
C ASP A 42 12.22 -18.98 -21.03
N HIS A 43 13.48 -18.79 -21.40
CA HIS A 43 14.38 -17.87 -20.69
C HIS A 43 14.09 -16.39 -21.01
N GLU A 44 13.61 -16.07 -22.21
CA GLU A 44 13.29 -14.69 -22.60
C GLU A 44 12.04 -14.18 -21.87
N LEU A 45 11.02 -15.04 -21.73
CA LEU A 45 9.83 -14.74 -20.94
C LEU A 45 10.17 -14.59 -19.44
N LEU A 46 11.04 -15.45 -18.90
CA LEU A 46 11.49 -15.34 -17.50
C LEU A 46 12.22 -14.02 -17.24
N GLU A 47 13.18 -13.66 -18.09
CA GLU A 47 13.92 -12.39 -17.98
C GLU A 47 12.97 -11.19 -18.08
N THR A 48 12.00 -11.24 -19.00
CA THR A 48 10.96 -10.22 -19.16
C THR A 48 10.07 -10.09 -17.92
N ALA A 49 9.60 -11.21 -17.36
CA ALA A 49 8.76 -11.23 -16.16
C ALA A 49 9.52 -10.67 -14.95
N VAL A 50 10.75 -11.14 -14.70
CA VAL A 50 11.62 -10.66 -13.62
C VAL A 50 11.93 -9.17 -13.75
N ALA A 51 12.28 -8.70 -14.95
CA ALA A 51 12.54 -7.27 -15.19
C ALA A 51 11.33 -6.39 -14.86
N LYS A 52 10.14 -6.79 -15.31
CA LYS A 52 8.89 -6.05 -15.05
C LYS A 52 8.48 -6.08 -13.57
N ILE A 53 8.64 -7.19 -12.86
CA ILE A 53 8.42 -7.24 -11.40
C ILE A 53 9.37 -6.27 -10.69
N ARG A 54 10.66 -6.29 -11.05
CA ARG A 54 11.67 -5.43 -10.44
C ARG A 54 11.41 -3.95 -10.72
N ALA A 55 10.86 -3.60 -11.87
CA ALA A 55 10.41 -2.24 -12.18
C ALA A 55 9.26 -1.81 -11.24
N ILE A 56 8.20 -2.61 -11.11
CA ILE A 56 7.07 -2.31 -10.22
C ILE A 56 7.52 -2.16 -8.76
N LEU A 57 8.39 -3.06 -8.27
CA LEU A 57 9.00 -2.95 -6.94
C LEU A 57 9.85 -1.69 -6.77
N GLY A 58 10.49 -1.21 -7.84
CA GLY A 58 11.22 0.05 -7.88
C GLY A 58 10.31 1.26 -7.67
N GLU A 59 9.18 1.30 -8.39
CA GLU A 59 8.18 2.37 -8.23
C GLU A 59 7.54 2.36 -6.84
N LEU A 60 7.17 1.18 -6.30
CA LEU A 60 6.67 1.04 -4.93
C LEU A 60 7.69 1.49 -3.87
N LEU A 61 8.99 1.29 -4.11
CA LEU A 61 10.05 1.78 -3.23
C LEU A 61 10.28 3.30 -3.36
N ALA A 62 10.18 3.86 -4.57
CA ALA A 62 10.39 5.28 -4.85
C ALA A 62 9.24 6.16 -4.34
N THR A 63 8.02 5.63 -4.35
CA THR A 63 6.80 6.33 -3.89
C THR A 63 6.55 6.23 -2.38
N LEU A 64 7.15 5.24 -1.69
CA LEU A 64 6.91 5.00 -0.27
C LEU A 64 7.70 5.96 0.64
N TRP A 65 7.09 7.10 0.94
CA TRP A 65 7.62 8.15 1.79
C TRP A 65 7.46 7.90 3.31
N GLY A 66 8.26 8.59 4.12
CA GLY A 66 8.15 8.63 5.58
C GLY A 66 8.85 7.48 6.33
N ASP A 67 9.02 7.66 7.65
CA ASP A 67 9.79 6.79 8.54
C ASP A 67 8.93 6.06 9.59
N SER A 68 7.64 5.86 9.30
CA SER A 68 6.79 5.01 10.13
C SER A 68 7.27 3.56 10.13
N GLU A 69 6.96 2.82 11.18
CA GLU A 69 7.31 1.39 11.27
C GLU A 69 6.75 0.61 10.06
N VAL A 70 5.51 0.90 9.65
CA VAL A 70 4.89 0.32 8.44
C VAL A 70 5.70 0.64 7.19
N ALA A 71 6.10 1.89 6.98
CA ALA A 71 6.91 2.26 5.81
C ALA A 71 8.28 1.56 5.79
N ILE A 72 8.93 1.42 6.95
CA ILE A 72 10.20 0.69 7.08
C ILE A 72 10.02 -0.80 6.77
N GLN A 73 8.99 -1.44 7.34
CA GLN A 73 8.69 -2.86 7.11
C GLN A 73 8.30 -3.13 5.65
N SER A 74 7.48 -2.28 5.03
CA SER A 74 7.14 -2.39 3.60
C SER A 74 8.37 -2.27 2.70
N ARG A 75 9.30 -1.32 2.98
CA ARG A 75 10.58 -1.25 2.23
C ARG A 75 11.39 -2.55 2.35
N GLN A 76 11.47 -3.15 3.54
CA GLN A 76 12.17 -4.42 3.74
C GLN A 76 11.52 -5.57 2.95
N ILE A 77 10.19 -5.64 2.93
CA ILE A 77 9.43 -6.64 2.15
C ILE A 77 9.68 -6.48 0.64
N TYR A 78 9.61 -5.25 0.11
CA TYR A 78 9.87 -4.98 -1.31
C TYR A 78 11.32 -5.33 -1.72
N LEU A 79 12.30 -4.99 -0.87
CA LEU A 79 13.71 -5.38 -1.10
C LEU A 79 13.92 -6.90 -1.05
N TYR A 80 13.23 -7.60 -0.15
CA TYR A 80 13.28 -9.06 -0.07
C TYR A 80 12.67 -9.72 -1.32
N MET A 81 11.50 -9.26 -1.77
CA MET A 81 10.91 -9.73 -3.03
C MET A 81 11.83 -9.45 -4.24
N ASN A 82 12.46 -8.26 -4.29
CA ASN A 82 13.40 -7.91 -5.37
C ASN A 82 14.60 -8.87 -5.41
N LYS A 83 15.14 -9.24 -4.24
CA LYS A 83 16.18 -10.25 -4.11
C LYS A 83 15.70 -11.62 -4.62
N LEU A 84 14.52 -12.08 -4.19
CA LEU A 84 13.96 -13.38 -4.59
C LEU A 84 13.79 -13.48 -6.11
N VAL A 85 13.15 -12.50 -6.77
CA VAL A 85 12.93 -12.57 -8.23
C VAL A 85 14.21 -12.42 -9.04
N THR A 86 15.17 -11.64 -8.54
CA THR A 86 16.52 -11.55 -9.15
C THR A 86 17.26 -12.88 -9.06
N ASP A 87 17.17 -13.55 -7.91
CA ASP A 87 17.77 -14.86 -7.68
C ASP A 87 17.10 -15.96 -8.52
N ALA A 88 15.77 -15.93 -8.68
CA ALA A 88 15.04 -16.79 -9.62
C ALA A 88 15.50 -16.61 -11.07
N GLY A 89 15.65 -15.36 -11.55
CA GLY A 89 16.15 -15.08 -12.90
C GLY A 89 17.56 -15.61 -13.11
N ASN A 90 18.46 -15.36 -12.15
CA ASN A 90 19.85 -15.83 -12.20
C ASN A 90 19.97 -17.36 -12.15
N ARG A 91 19.18 -18.04 -11.30
CA ARG A 91 19.23 -19.50 -11.10
C ARG A 91 18.30 -20.28 -12.04
N ARG A 92 17.41 -19.60 -12.76
CA ARG A 92 16.32 -20.18 -13.59
C ARG A 92 15.49 -21.19 -12.79
N ALA A 93 15.07 -20.77 -11.61
CA ALA A 93 14.50 -21.62 -10.56
C ALA A 93 13.10 -21.13 -10.14
N ASN A 94 12.18 -22.06 -9.88
CA ASN A 94 10.80 -21.76 -9.49
C ASN A 94 10.68 -21.37 -8.01
N GLU A 95 11.51 -21.96 -7.16
CA GLU A 95 11.42 -21.88 -5.70
C GLU A 95 11.44 -20.43 -5.17
N PRO A 96 12.26 -19.49 -5.69
CA PRO A 96 12.23 -18.12 -5.22
C PRO A 96 11.04 -17.31 -5.75
N LEU A 97 10.46 -17.68 -6.91
CA LEU A 97 9.22 -17.05 -7.43
C LEU A 97 8.02 -17.49 -6.59
N GLU A 98 7.92 -18.78 -6.26
CA GLU A 98 6.87 -19.32 -5.39
C GLU A 98 6.98 -18.75 -3.95
N GLU A 99 8.20 -18.53 -3.45
CA GLU A 99 8.40 -17.83 -2.19
C GLU A 99 7.98 -16.35 -2.29
N ALA A 100 8.30 -15.67 -3.39
CA ALA A 100 7.84 -14.29 -3.61
C ALA A 100 6.30 -14.21 -3.67
N LYS A 101 5.60 -15.20 -4.25
CA LYS A 101 4.13 -15.27 -4.21
C LYS A 101 3.57 -15.40 -2.79
N LYS A 102 4.19 -16.23 -1.94
CA LYS A 102 3.79 -16.36 -0.53
C LYS A 102 3.97 -15.05 0.25
N VAL A 103 5.04 -14.30 -0.03
CA VAL A 103 5.31 -12.98 0.58
C VAL A 103 4.33 -11.92 0.07
N LEU A 104 4.05 -11.92 -1.24
CA LEU A 104 3.15 -10.97 -1.89
C LEU A 104 1.69 -11.14 -1.42
N LYS A 105 1.23 -12.38 -1.27
CA LYS A 105 -0.17 -12.70 -0.96
C LYS A 105 -0.75 -11.90 0.22
N PRO A 106 -0.21 -11.96 1.46
CA PRO A 106 -0.77 -11.23 2.60
C PRO A 106 -0.71 -9.71 2.44
N LEU A 107 0.27 -9.20 1.66
CA LEU A 107 0.35 -7.77 1.35
C LEU A 107 -0.78 -7.35 0.40
N LEU A 108 -1.00 -8.11 -0.68
CA LEU A 108 -2.10 -7.88 -1.62
C LEU A 108 -3.47 -8.02 -0.93
N ASP A 109 -3.67 -9.09 -0.17
CA ASP A 109 -4.90 -9.34 0.61
C ASP A 109 -5.18 -8.16 1.56
N GLY A 110 -4.14 -7.59 2.20
CA GLY A 110 -4.23 -6.41 3.07
C GLY A 110 -4.59 -5.11 2.34
N TRP A 111 -3.97 -4.81 1.20
CA TRP A 111 -4.32 -3.63 0.39
C TRP A 111 -5.72 -3.74 -0.22
N GLN A 112 -6.12 -4.92 -0.70
CA GLN A 112 -7.49 -5.19 -1.14
C GLN A 112 -8.52 -5.05 0.01
N HIS A 113 -8.13 -5.31 1.26
CA HIS A 113 -8.97 -5.04 2.42
C HIS A 113 -9.11 -3.54 2.69
N LEU A 114 -8.04 -2.75 2.61
CA LEU A 114 -8.09 -1.29 2.75
C LEU A 114 -8.97 -0.63 1.68
N VAL A 115 -8.89 -1.08 0.42
CA VAL A 115 -9.77 -0.58 -0.66
C VAL A 115 -11.25 -0.85 -0.38
N LYS A 116 -11.60 -1.98 0.24
CA LYS A 116 -12.98 -2.31 0.64
C LYS A 116 -13.44 -1.58 1.89
N HIS A 117 -12.50 -1.07 2.67
CA HIS A 117 -12.71 -0.46 3.99
C HIS A 117 -11.90 0.85 4.10
N PRO A 118 -12.21 1.87 3.29
CA PRO A 118 -11.47 3.13 3.28
C PRO A 118 -11.48 3.84 4.65
N GLU A 119 -12.48 3.57 5.50
CA GLU A 119 -12.54 4.01 6.90
C GLU A 119 -11.35 3.53 7.76
N LEU A 120 -10.60 2.51 7.33
CA LEU A 120 -9.38 2.04 8.00
C LEU A 120 -8.12 2.79 7.59
N ALA A 121 -8.12 3.41 6.40
CA ALA A 121 -7.03 4.31 5.98
C ALA A 121 -7.11 5.63 6.75
N GLU A 122 -8.33 6.11 7.01
CA GLU A 122 -8.61 7.21 7.95
C GLU A 122 -8.66 6.73 9.41
N ALA A 123 -7.57 6.12 9.88
CA ALA A 123 -7.33 6.08 11.32
C ALA A 123 -7.40 7.53 11.86
N PRO A 124 -8.18 7.81 12.92
CA PRO A 124 -8.32 9.17 13.41
C PRO A 124 -7.01 9.64 14.03
N THR A 125 -6.14 10.22 13.21
CA THR A 125 -5.18 11.22 13.66
C THR A 125 -5.92 12.19 14.55
N SER A 126 -5.36 12.49 15.71
CA SER A 126 -5.95 13.28 16.80
C SER A 126 -6.08 14.76 16.47
N THR A 127 -6.65 15.06 15.31
CA THR A 127 -7.18 16.35 14.91
C THR A 127 -8.53 16.52 15.60
N GLN A 128 -8.46 17.02 16.83
CA GLN A 128 -9.51 17.75 17.54
C GLN A 128 -10.93 17.40 17.06
N GLY A 129 -11.57 16.41 17.68
CA GLY A 129 -13.03 16.26 17.54
C GLY A 129 -13.69 17.62 17.79
N PRO A 130 -14.79 17.96 17.08
CA PRO A 130 -15.32 19.31 17.08
C PRO A 130 -15.43 19.78 18.53
N SER A 131 -14.74 20.86 18.86
CA SER A 131 -14.79 21.41 20.21
C SER A 131 -16.19 21.98 20.39
N VAL A 132 -17.17 21.11 20.67
CA VAL A 132 -18.58 21.45 20.88
C VAL A 132 -18.58 22.20 22.18
N VAL A 133 -18.59 23.50 21.98
CA VAL A 133 -17.96 24.39 22.91
C VAL A 133 -18.96 24.37 24.13
N ALA A 134 -18.64 23.90 25.34
CA ALA A 134 -19.62 23.58 26.41
C ALA A 134 -19.97 24.75 27.39
N GLY A 135 -20.69 25.79 26.93
CA GLY A 135 -20.67 27.12 27.58
C GLY A 135 -22.00 27.67 28.08
N MET A 136 -22.27 27.57 29.39
CA MET A 136 -23.45 28.17 30.01
C MET A 136 -23.38 29.71 30.01
N THR A 137 -23.90 30.35 28.96
CA THR A 137 -24.29 31.76 29.00
C THR A 137 -25.80 31.86 28.80
N TYR A 138 -26.51 32.00 29.93
CA TYR A 138 -27.97 32.06 29.98
C TYR A 138 -28.51 33.32 29.28
N GLY A 139 -28.83 33.20 27.98
CA GLY A 139 -29.70 34.10 27.24
C GLY A 139 -31.04 33.41 26.99
N LYS A 140 -32.15 34.03 27.41
CA LYS A 140 -33.48 33.38 27.45
C LYS A 140 -34.02 33.06 26.04
N GLY A 141 -33.66 31.89 25.51
CA GLY A 141 -34.20 31.33 24.26
C GLY A 141 -33.19 30.99 23.15
N THR A 142 -31.88 31.00 23.39
CA THR A 142 -30.90 30.70 22.32
C THR A 142 -29.70 29.91 22.89
N LEU A 143 -29.35 28.79 22.25
CA LEU A 143 -28.14 28.03 22.59
C LEU A 143 -26.90 28.77 22.05
N ASN A 144 -25.88 28.87 22.90
CA ASN A 144 -24.50 29.18 22.54
C ASN A 144 -23.58 28.32 23.39
N GLU A 145 -22.34 28.18 22.94
CA GLU A 145 -21.52 27.05 23.33
C GLU A 145 -20.03 27.52 23.54
N SER A 146 -19.33 27.16 24.66
CA SER A 146 -17.88 27.42 25.01
C SER A 146 -17.11 26.29 25.82
N VAL A 147 -16.21 25.49 25.19
CA VAL A 147 -15.33 24.43 25.78
C VAL A 147 -14.06 25.05 26.34
N MET A 148 -13.56 24.48 27.43
CA MET A 148 -12.21 24.72 27.92
C MET A 148 -11.38 23.43 27.88
N ASN A 149 -10.14 23.55 27.42
CA ASN A 149 -9.15 22.48 27.46
C ASN A 149 -8.33 22.60 28.75
N SER A 150 -8.32 21.55 29.58
CA SER A 150 -7.58 21.51 30.84
C SER A 150 -6.35 20.60 30.72
N GLY A 151 -5.23 21.18 30.29
CA GLY A 151 -3.89 20.57 30.36
C GLY A 151 -2.98 21.41 31.26
N ASP A 152 -2.51 20.83 32.36
CA ASP A 152 -1.82 21.52 33.45
C ASP A 152 -0.26 21.56 33.26
N ARG A 153 0.39 22.49 33.98
CA ARG A 153 1.83 22.57 34.35
C ARG A 153 2.86 22.99 33.28
N LEU A 154 3.45 24.19 33.44
CA LEU A 154 4.77 24.38 34.12
C LEU A 154 5.33 25.82 34.05
N GLY A 155 5.46 26.46 35.22
CA GLY A 155 6.64 27.26 35.62
C GLY A 155 6.97 28.61 34.96
N LYS A 156 6.73 29.70 35.70
CA LYS A 156 7.73 30.74 36.09
C LYS A 156 7.07 31.82 36.96
N GLY A 157 7.77 32.26 38.01
CA GLY A 157 7.31 33.27 38.98
C GLY A 157 7.68 32.86 40.39
#